data_AF-A0AAN2WE75-F1
#
_entry.id   AF-A0AAN2WE75-F1
#
_cell.length_a   1.000
_cell.length_b   1.000
_cell.length_c   1.000
_cell.angle_alpha   90.00
_cell.angle_beta   90.00
_cell.angle_gamma   90.00
#
_symmetry.space_group_name_H-M   'P 1'
#
loop_
_entity.id
_entity.type
_entity.pdbx_description
1 polymer ?
#
loop_
_entity_poly.entity_id
_entity_poly.type
_entity_poly.pdbx_seq_one_letter_code
_entity_poly.pdbx_strand_id
1 'polypeptide(L)'
;MRFKEGDKVEFIWIGELKQGVVTEIEETENAISYQIKYSGEMGMTWLDERDLLSPAPVLKVPQFVADWISRRRQEGYNLIWSISYENNDMPDEMYEWLTSTADNQELFARAWLDGYEVEKEPLYYVQLIDHATGYLNVHYDNQKLVGSNDEASEYKTQFTESEIKAMNKGEAYWLLRKPVKEVEGEA
;
A
#
# COMPACT_ATOMS: atom_id res chain seq x y z
N MET A 1 12.05 24.43 -3.01
CA MET A 1 12.30 22.97 -2.89
C MET A 1 12.52 22.54 -4.32
N ARG A 2 13.69 22.02 -4.69
CA ARG A 2 13.99 21.76 -6.11
C ARG A 2 13.45 20.39 -6.50
N PHE A 3 12.55 20.35 -7.48
CA PHE A 3 12.01 19.11 -8.04
C PHE A 3 12.91 18.61 -9.19
N LYS A 4 12.76 17.34 -9.52
CA LYS A 4 13.42 16.65 -10.63
C LYS A 4 12.37 16.13 -11.62
N GLU A 5 12.81 15.88 -12.85
CA GLU A 5 11.98 15.15 -13.82
C GLU A 5 11.56 13.79 -13.22
N GLY A 6 10.27 13.47 -13.32
CA GLY A 6 9.66 12.30 -12.70
C GLY A 6 9.11 12.52 -11.29
N ASP A 7 9.43 13.64 -10.61
CA ASP A 7 8.84 13.94 -9.31
C ASP A 7 7.33 14.20 -9.46
N LYS A 8 6.55 13.59 -8.56
CA LYS A 8 5.14 13.96 -8.38
C LYS A 8 5.09 15.33 -7.70
N VAL A 9 4.16 16.18 -8.10
CA VAL A 9 3.93 17.51 -7.53
C VAL A 9 2.44 17.81 -7.39
N GLU A 10 2.13 18.69 -6.46
CA GLU A 10 0.80 19.26 -6.26
C GLU A 10 0.79 20.74 -6.64
N PHE A 11 -0.32 21.23 -7.18
CA PHE A 11 -0.52 22.64 -7.48
C PHE A 11 -2.00 22.98 -7.47
N ILE A 12 -2.34 24.26 -7.27
CA ILE A 12 -3.73 24.73 -7.35
C ILE A 12 -4.01 25.22 -8.77
N TRP A 13 -5.00 24.62 -9.43
CA TRP A 13 -5.49 25.06 -10.72
C TRP A 13 -6.97 25.43 -10.63
N ILE A 14 -7.31 26.68 -10.92
CA ILE A 14 -8.69 27.19 -10.87
C ILE A 14 -9.35 26.88 -9.50
N GLY A 15 -8.58 26.97 -8.42
CA GLY A 15 -9.06 26.73 -7.05
C GLY A 15 -9.18 25.25 -6.65
N GLU A 16 -8.81 24.31 -7.52
CA GLU A 16 -8.76 22.88 -7.21
C GLU A 16 -7.32 22.40 -7.06
N LEU A 17 -7.06 21.55 -6.04
CA LEU A 17 -5.78 20.84 -5.92
C LEU A 17 -5.67 19.81 -7.05
N LYS A 18 -4.59 19.88 -7.81
CA LYS A 18 -4.23 18.94 -8.87
C LYS A 18 -2.90 18.29 -8.54
N GLN A 19 -2.79 17.02 -8.94
CA GLN A 19 -1.54 16.27 -8.90
C GLN A 19 -1.03 16.04 -10.31
N GLY A 20 0.28 16.17 -10.50
CA GLY A 20 0.94 15.92 -11.76
C GLY A 20 2.36 15.39 -11.57
N VAL A 21 3.03 15.17 -12.69
CA VAL A 21 4.42 14.71 -12.76
C VAL A 21 5.24 15.72 -13.53
N VAL A 22 6.40 16.09 -13.00
CA VAL A 22 7.37 16.94 -13.69
C VAL A 22 7.91 16.19 -14.91
N THR A 23 7.75 16.77 -16.10
CA THR A 23 8.25 16.21 -17.36
C THR A 23 9.43 16.99 -17.94
N GLU A 24 9.57 18.27 -17.58
CA GLU A 24 10.66 19.12 -18.08
C GLU A 24 10.93 20.24 -17.07
N ILE A 25 12.17 20.73 -17.04
CA ILE A 25 12.63 21.80 -16.13
C ILE A 25 13.41 22.82 -16.95
N GLU A 26 13.02 24.09 -16.84
CA GLU A 26 13.77 25.21 -17.39
C GLU A 26 14.27 26.11 -16.24
N GLU A 27 15.58 26.30 -16.17
CA GLU A 27 16.23 27.21 -15.22
C GLU A 27 16.84 28.38 -16.00
N THR A 28 16.38 29.59 -15.67
CA THR A 28 16.95 30.86 -16.14
C THR A 28 17.70 31.52 -14.99
N GLU A 29 18.41 32.62 -15.25
CA GLU A 29 19.10 33.38 -14.19
C GLU A 29 18.18 33.86 -13.06
N ASN A 30 16.87 34.00 -13.31
CA ASN A 30 15.93 34.62 -12.39
C ASN A 30 14.77 33.71 -11.93
N ALA A 31 14.56 32.55 -12.56
CA ALA A 31 13.43 31.68 -12.25
C ALA A 31 13.69 30.23 -12.67
N ILE A 32 13.04 29.30 -11.96
CA ILE A 32 12.92 27.88 -12.32
C ILE A 32 11.44 27.60 -12.59
N SER A 33 11.15 27.11 -13.79
CA SER A 33 9.81 26.71 -14.21
C SER A 33 9.81 25.22 -14.56
N TYR A 34 8.69 24.57 -14.29
CA TYR A 34 8.51 23.13 -14.45
C TYR A 34 7.32 22.86 -15.36
N GLN A 35 7.51 21.97 -16.33
CA GLN A 35 6.41 21.42 -17.11
C GLN A 35 5.80 20.25 -16.35
N ILE A 36 4.49 20.33 -16.09
CA ILE A 36 3.75 19.35 -15.32
C ILE A 36 2.74 18.67 -16.23
N LYS A 37 2.82 17.34 -16.35
CA LYS A 37 1.77 16.52 -16.95
C LYS A 37 0.78 16.08 -15.86
N TYR A 38 -0.50 16.33 -16.06
CA TYR A 38 -1.54 16.04 -15.08
C TYR A 38 -2.84 15.59 -15.75
N SER A 39 -3.76 15.01 -14.99
CA SER A 39 -5.08 14.63 -15.49
C SER A 39 -6.02 15.86 -15.52
N GLY A 40 -6.38 16.32 -16.71
CA GLY A 40 -7.25 17.49 -16.92
C GLY A 40 -7.40 17.85 -18.40
N GLU A 41 -8.25 18.83 -18.72
CA GLU A 41 -8.57 19.23 -20.12
C GLU A 41 -7.33 19.59 -20.96
N MET A 42 -6.36 20.30 -20.37
CA MET A 42 -5.12 20.65 -21.07
C MET A 42 -4.06 19.55 -21.02
N GLY A 43 -4.13 18.62 -20.05
CA GLY A 43 -3.19 17.52 -19.84
C GLY A 43 -1.75 17.89 -19.44
N MET A 44 -1.32 19.13 -19.70
CA MET A 44 0.01 19.66 -19.44
C MET A 44 -0.03 21.17 -19.15
N THR A 45 0.88 21.68 -18.31
CA THR A 45 1.05 23.12 -18.03
C THR A 45 2.47 23.45 -17.57
N TRP A 46 2.88 24.72 -17.67
CA TRP A 46 4.12 25.25 -17.06
C TRP A 46 3.79 26.03 -15.79
N LEU A 47 4.56 25.83 -14.72
CA LEU A 47 4.40 26.48 -13.42
C LEU A 47 5.76 26.88 -12.82
N ASP A 48 5.80 27.99 -12.09
CA ASP A 48 7.00 28.41 -11.34
C ASP A 48 7.20 27.54 -10.09
N GLU A 49 8.44 27.38 -9.61
CA GLU A 49 8.75 26.59 -8.39
C GLU A 49 7.84 26.95 -7.20
N ARG A 50 7.50 28.23 -7.07
CA ARG A 50 6.68 28.77 -5.96
C ARG A 50 5.22 28.31 -5.99
N ASP A 51 4.73 27.90 -7.16
CA ASP A 51 3.34 27.49 -7.37
C ASP A 51 3.18 25.96 -7.20
N LEU A 52 4.30 25.27 -6.96
CA LEU A 52 4.36 23.84 -6.73
C LEU A 52 4.51 23.52 -5.25
N LEU A 53 3.79 22.49 -4.83
CA LEU A 53 3.89 21.85 -3.54
C LEU A 53 4.45 20.45 -3.75
N SER A 54 5.30 20.01 -2.82
CA SER A 54 5.60 18.58 -2.74
C SER A 54 4.30 17.86 -2.41
N PRO A 55 3.98 16.79 -3.15
CA PRO A 55 2.75 16.07 -2.91
C PRO A 55 2.79 15.52 -1.50
N ALA A 56 1.62 15.45 -0.86
CA ALA A 56 1.53 14.76 0.40
C ALA A 56 2.18 13.36 0.24
N PRO A 57 3.06 12.94 1.17
CA PRO A 57 3.63 11.59 1.12
C PRO A 57 2.48 10.60 1.00
N VAL A 58 2.52 9.74 -0.01
CA VAL A 58 1.50 8.71 -0.15
C VAL A 58 1.61 7.79 1.06
N LEU A 59 0.59 7.85 1.91
CA LEU A 59 0.55 7.11 3.15
C LEU A 59 0.40 5.63 2.85
N LYS A 60 1.14 4.80 3.58
CA LYS A 60 1.00 3.36 3.51
C LYS A 60 0.13 2.90 4.66
N VAL A 61 -0.88 2.10 4.36
CA VAL A 61 -1.74 1.46 5.36
C VAL A 61 -1.73 -0.05 5.17
N PRO A 62 -1.86 -0.85 6.24
CA PRO A 62 -2.03 -2.29 6.12
C PRO A 62 -3.24 -2.67 5.26
N GLN A 63 -3.21 -3.86 4.64
CA GLN A 63 -4.29 -4.35 3.77
C GLN A 63 -5.64 -4.41 4.49
N PHE A 64 -5.68 -4.90 5.73
CA PHE A 64 -6.94 -4.97 6.49
C PHE A 64 -7.56 -3.58 6.75
N VAL A 65 -6.72 -2.52 6.89
CA VAL A 65 -7.17 -1.13 7.00
C VAL A 65 -7.71 -0.62 5.67
N ALA A 66 -7.06 -0.94 4.57
CA ALA A 66 -7.54 -0.61 3.23
C ALA A 66 -8.91 -1.23 2.95
N ASP A 67 -9.07 -2.52 3.25
CA ASP A 67 -10.32 -3.26 3.09
C ASP A 67 -11.44 -2.64 3.93
N TRP A 68 -11.13 -2.24 5.17
CA TRP A 68 -12.05 -1.53 6.03
C TRP A 68 -12.51 -0.19 5.45
N ILE A 69 -11.57 0.67 5.02
CA ILE A 69 -11.89 1.98 4.42
C ILE A 69 -12.77 1.79 3.18
N SER A 70 -12.42 0.83 2.32
CA SER A 70 -13.19 0.50 1.11
C SER A 70 -14.62 0.09 1.44
N ARG A 71 -14.79 -0.85 2.39
CA ARG A 71 -16.10 -1.33 2.84
C ARG A 71 -16.96 -0.19 3.38
N ARG A 72 -16.41 0.63 4.28
CA ARG A 72 -17.14 1.76 4.88
C ARG A 72 -17.56 2.81 3.85
N ARG A 73 -16.72 3.10 2.87
CA ARG A 73 -17.10 3.98 1.75
C ARG A 73 -18.24 3.41 0.93
N GLN A 74 -18.23 2.11 0.64
CA GLN A 74 -19.32 1.44 -0.09
C GLN A 74 -20.64 1.45 0.69
N GLU A 75 -20.57 1.33 2.01
CA GLU A 75 -21.73 1.44 2.92
C GLU A 75 -22.24 2.89 3.08
N GLY A 76 -21.55 3.88 2.50
CA GLY A 76 -21.93 5.29 2.56
C GLY A 76 -21.56 5.98 3.87
N TYR A 77 -20.64 5.41 4.64
CA TYR A 77 -20.23 5.97 5.92
C TYR A 77 -19.32 7.18 5.72
N ASN A 78 -19.39 8.14 6.63
CA ASN A 78 -18.41 9.21 6.74
C ASN A 78 -17.27 8.80 7.69
N LEU A 79 -16.23 9.64 7.78
CA LEU A 79 -15.06 9.38 8.62
C LEU A 79 -15.45 9.06 10.07
N ILE A 80 -16.30 9.88 10.71
CA ILE A 80 -16.71 9.69 12.11
C ILE A 80 -17.38 8.33 12.31
N TRP A 81 -18.25 7.93 11.38
CA TRP A 81 -18.96 6.64 11.47
C TRP A 81 -18.05 5.45 11.17
N SER A 82 -17.02 5.63 10.34
CA SER A 82 -16.05 4.58 10.01
C SER A 82 -15.12 4.21 11.16
N ILE A 83 -14.93 5.13 12.12
CA ILE A 83 -14.11 4.94 13.33
C ILE A 83 -14.94 4.76 14.61
N SER A 84 -16.27 4.81 14.52
CA SER A 84 -17.15 4.72 15.68
C SER A 84 -17.18 3.29 16.24
N TYR A 85 -16.88 3.17 17.52
CA TYR A 85 -16.92 1.90 18.27
C TYR A 85 -18.33 1.39 18.54
N GLU A 86 -19.36 2.23 18.34
CA GLU A 86 -20.75 1.82 18.50
C GLU A 86 -21.26 0.97 17.31
N ASN A 87 -20.48 0.90 16.22
CA ASN A 87 -20.76 0.00 15.10
C ASN A 87 -20.14 -1.39 15.34
N ASN A 88 -21.00 -2.34 15.71
CA ASN A 88 -20.65 -3.70 16.12
C ASN A 88 -20.05 -4.62 15.04
N ASP A 89 -19.76 -4.11 13.84
CA ASP A 89 -19.22 -4.88 12.71
C ASP A 89 -17.74 -4.61 12.44
N MET A 90 -17.05 -3.89 13.35
CA MET A 90 -15.60 -3.72 13.30
C MET A 90 -14.85 -5.00 13.70
N PRO A 91 -13.97 -5.53 12.82
CA PRO A 91 -13.07 -6.62 13.18
C PRO A 91 -12.20 -6.24 14.37
N ASP A 92 -11.91 -7.21 15.23
CA ASP A 92 -11.03 -7.02 16.39
C ASP A 92 -9.66 -6.46 15.97
N GLU A 93 -9.11 -6.94 14.84
CA GLU A 93 -7.83 -6.44 14.29
C GLU A 93 -7.88 -4.94 13.93
N MET A 94 -8.99 -4.46 13.36
CA MET A 94 -9.20 -3.04 13.08
C MET A 94 -9.32 -2.23 14.36
N TYR A 95 -10.07 -2.75 15.34
CA TYR A 95 -10.26 -2.11 16.63
C TYR A 95 -8.93 -1.97 17.39
N GLU A 96 -8.17 -3.05 17.50
CA GLU A 96 -6.86 -3.08 18.14
C GLU A 96 -5.88 -2.16 17.43
N TRP A 97 -5.84 -2.18 16.10
CA TRP A 97 -4.96 -1.30 15.33
C TRP A 97 -5.29 0.17 15.56
N LEU A 98 -6.56 0.56 15.46
CA LEU A 98 -7.01 1.95 15.59
C LEU A 98 -6.81 2.50 17.02
N THR A 99 -6.92 1.64 18.03
CA THR A 99 -6.77 2.02 19.44
C THR A 99 -5.34 1.92 19.95
N SER A 100 -4.44 1.25 19.24
CA SER A 100 -3.06 1.03 19.69
C SER A 100 -2.24 2.32 19.83
N THR A 101 -2.45 3.32 18.95
CA THR A 101 -1.75 4.61 18.99
C THR A 101 -2.63 5.75 18.45
N ALA A 102 -2.32 7.00 18.86
CA ALA A 102 -2.92 8.19 18.24
C ALA A 102 -2.48 8.34 16.78
N ASP A 103 -1.25 7.91 16.44
CA ASP A 103 -0.70 7.99 15.08
C ASP A 103 -1.51 7.15 14.09
N ASN A 104 -2.02 5.98 14.50
CA ASN A 104 -2.88 5.15 13.64
C ASN A 104 -4.23 5.82 13.35
N GLN A 105 -4.76 6.62 14.28
CA GLN A 105 -5.98 7.39 14.07
C GLN A 105 -5.74 8.54 13.09
N GLU A 106 -4.61 9.25 13.20
CA GLU A 106 -4.21 10.25 12.22
C GLU A 106 -3.98 9.61 10.85
N LEU A 107 -3.28 8.48 10.79
CA LEU A 107 -3.01 7.75 9.57
C LEU A 107 -4.31 7.31 8.89
N PHE A 108 -5.26 6.79 9.66
CA PHE A 108 -6.59 6.42 9.16
C PHE A 108 -7.33 7.63 8.57
N ALA A 109 -7.36 8.74 9.31
CA ALA A 109 -8.06 9.96 8.88
C ALA A 109 -7.45 10.52 7.60
N ARG A 110 -6.12 10.55 7.50
CA ARG A 110 -5.43 11.00 6.28
C ARG A 110 -5.62 10.02 5.12
N ALA A 111 -5.50 8.71 5.35
CA ALA A 111 -5.81 7.71 4.34
C ALA A 111 -7.25 7.86 3.82
N TRP A 112 -8.19 8.16 4.71
CA TRP A 112 -9.57 8.46 4.33
C TRP A 112 -9.67 9.71 3.47
N LEU A 113 -8.98 10.81 3.79
CA LEU A 113 -9.14 12.10 3.11
C LEU A 113 -8.29 12.23 1.83
N ASP A 114 -7.03 11.86 1.94
CA ASP A 114 -5.95 12.16 0.98
C ASP A 114 -5.66 10.95 0.07
N GLY A 115 -6.22 9.78 0.39
CA GLY A 115 -5.89 8.52 -0.26
C GLY A 115 -4.66 7.84 0.36
N TYR A 116 -4.40 6.61 -0.07
CA TYR A 116 -3.33 5.77 0.46
C TYR A 116 -2.85 4.74 -0.56
N GLU A 117 -1.63 4.23 -0.34
CA GLU A 117 -1.14 2.98 -0.90
C GLU A 117 -1.31 1.87 0.13
N VAL A 118 -1.56 0.65 -0.34
CA VAL A 118 -1.57 -0.51 0.55
C VAL A 118 -0.13 -0.94 0.77
N GLU A 119 0.26 -1.03 2.04
CA GLU A 119 1.50 -1.69 2.43
C GLU A 119 1.38 -3.17 2.05
N LYS A 120 2.22 -3.61 1.11
CA LYS A 120 2.30 -5.02 0.76
C LYS A 120 2.80 -5.77 1.98
N GLU A 121 1.97 -6.69 2.49
CA GLU A 121 2.40 -7.54 3.58
C GLU A 121 3.61 -8.38 3.15
N PRO A 122 4.63 -8.51 4.01
CA PRO A 122 5.77 -9.35 3.70
C PRO A 122 5.30 -10.79 3.53
N LEU A 123 5.67 -11.39 2.40
CA LEU A 123 5.39 -12.79 2.11
C LEU A 123 6.54 -13.68 2.54
N TYR A 124 6.19 -14.90 2.92
CA TYR A 124 7.13 -15.91 3.38
C TYR A 124 6.89 -17.26 2.71
N TYR A 125 7.98 -17.95 2.40
CA TYR A 125 7.98 -19.39 2.19
C TYR A 125 8.11 -20.12 3.53
N VAL A 126 7.56 -21.32 3.66
CA VAL A 126 7.82 -22.20 4.82
C VAL A 126 8.67 -23.37 4.36
N GLN A 127 9.93 -23.44 4.80
CA GLN A 127 10.86 -24.50 4.40
C GLN A 127 10.85 -25.64 5.43
N LEU A 128 10.11 -26.71 5.13
CA LEU A 128 9.94 -27.86 6.01
C LEU A 128 11.14 -28.80 5.99
N ILE A 129 11.84 -28.88 4.85
CA ILE A 129 13.04 -29.69 4.65
C ILE A 129 14.09 -28.81 3.99
N ASP A 130 15.36 -28.91 4.42
CA ASP A 130 16.47 -28.21 3.77
C ASP A 130 16.83 -28.86 2.41
N HIS A 131 15.94 -28.66 1.44
CA HIS A 131 16.02 -29.19 0.07
C HIS A 131 15.29 -28.25 -0.89
N ALA A 132 15.67 -28.26 -2.18
CA ALA A 132 15.07 -27.41 -3.21
C ALA A 132 13.55 -27.62 -3.36
N THR A 133 13.07 -28.83 -3.07
CA THR A 133 11.64 -29.19 -3.06
C THR A 133 11.10 -29.40 -1.66
N GLY A 134 11.66 -28.68 -0.67
CA GLY A 134 11.34 -28.82 0.74
C GLY A 134 10.33 -27.79 1.27
N TYR A 135 9.60 -27.08 0.41
CA TYR A 135 8.72 -25.97 0.77
C TYR A 135 7.27 -26.41 0.90
N LEU A 136 6.54 -25.78 1.83
CA LEU A 136 5.10 -25.97 1.99
C LEU A 136 4.36 -25.34 0.81
N ASN A 137 3.56 -26.16 0.13
CA ASN A 137 2.67 -25.73 -0.94
C ASN A 137 1.22 -26.08 -0.55
N VAL A 138 0.29 -25.15 -0.82
CA VAL A 138 -1.15 -25.32 -0.54
C VAL A 138 -1.93 -25.28 -1.84
N HIS A 139 -2.63 -26.36 -2.17
CA HIS A 139 -3.52 -26.45 -3.32
C HIS A 139 -4.82 -25.69 -3.07
N TYR A 140 -5.57 -25.35 -4.13
CA TYR A 140 -6.84 -24.61 -4.03
C TYR A 140 -7.93 -25.29 -3.20
N ASP A 141 -7.87 -26.61 -3.05
CA ASP A 141 -8.77 -27.39 -2.17
C ASP A 141 -8.25 -27.52 -0.72
N ASN A 142 -7.24 -26.72 -0.35
CA ASN A 142 -6.57 -26.67 0.94
C ASN A 142 -5.69 -27.89 1.28
N GLN A 143 -5.44 -28.80 0.33
CA GLN A 143 -4.45 -29.86 0.52
C GLN A 143 -3.04 -29.29 0.63
N LYS A 144 -2.26 -29.79 1.60
CA LYS A 144 -0.88 -29.37 1.86
C LYS A 144 0.08 -30.43 1.36
N LEU A 145 1.11 -30.02 0.65
CA LEU A 145 2.20 -30.88 0.17
C LEU A 145 3.55 -30.18 0.32
N VAL A 146 4.62 -30.93 0.07
CA VAL A 146 5.98 -30.43 0.08
C VAL A 146 6.52 -30.43 -1.36
N GLY A 147 6.95 -29.27 -1.85
CA GLY A 147 7.36 -29.06 -3.24
C GLY A 147 8.44 -27.97 -3.39
N SER A 148 8.74 -27.57 -4.62
CA SER A 148 9.61 -26.41 -4.86
C SER A 148 8.87 -25.11 -4.48
N ASN A 149 9.66 -24.05 -4.30
CA ASN A 149 9.16 -22.70 -4.05
C ASN A 149 8.73 -21.96 -5.34
N ASP A 150 8.81 -22.61 -6.50
CA ASP A 150 8.37 -22.03 -7.76
C ASP A 150 6.86 -21.77 -7.74
N GLU A 151 6.46 -20.60 -8.21
CA GLU A 151 5.04 -20.26 -8.30
C GLU A 151 4.40 -21.09 -9.42
N ALA A 152 3.48 -21.97 -9.01
CA ALA A 152 2.72 -22.82 -9.92
C ALA A 152 1.25 -22.42 -9.86
N SER A 153 0.57 -22.38 -11.01
CA SER A 153 -0.84 -21.99 -11.12
C SER A 153 -1.84 -22.94 -10.46
N GLU A 154 -1.37 -23.91 -9.67
CA GLU A 154 -2.20 -24.87 -8.92
C GLU A 154 -1.94 -24.77 -7.41
N TYR A 155 -0.84 -24.12 -7.00
CA TYR A 155 -0.34 -24.16 -5.64
C TYR A 155 0.10 -22.77 -5.19
N LYS A 156 -0.41 -22.37 -4.03
CA LYS A 156 0.11 -21.24 -3.28
C LYS A 156 1.39 -21.66 -2.55
N THR A 157 2.49 -20.95 -2.79
CA THR A 157 3.82 -21.24 -2.18
C THR A 157 4.28 -20.13 -1.23
N GLN A 158 3.66 -18.95 -1.30
CA GLN A 158 3.97 -17.76 -0.51
C GLN A 158 2.78 -17.42 0.39
N PHE A 159 3.05 -17.08 1.64
CA PHE A 159 2.01 -16.85 2.66
C PHE A 159 2.33 -15.62 3.50
N THR A 160 1.30 -14.94 3.99
CA THR A 160 1.45 -13.90 5.01
C THR A 160 1.73 -14.52 6.39
N GLU A 161 2.16 -13.72 7.36
CA GLU A 161 2.33 -14.19 8.74
C GLU A 161 1.02 -14.73 9.33
N SER A 162 -0.08 -14.01 9.12
CA SER A 162 -1.42 -14.39 9.60
C SER A 162 -1.87 -15.71 8.99
N GLU A 163 -1.66 -15.93 7.69
CA GLU A 163 -1.96 -17.19 7.01
C GLU A 163 -1.16 -18.36 7.57
N ILE A 164 0.15 -18.17 7.83
CA ILE A 164 0.99 -19.21 8.41
C ILE A 164 0.51 -19.56 9.82
N LYS A 165 0.28 -18.53 10.66
CA LYS A 165 -0.15 -18.72 12.06
C LYS A 165 -1.54 -19.33 12.19
N ALA A 166 -2.43 -19.07 11.24
CA ALA A 166 -3.77 -19.66 11.19
C ALA A 166 -3.75 -21.17 10.87
N MET A 167 -2.64 -21.73 10.39
CA MET A 167 -2.54 -23.16 10.11
C MET A 167 -2.48 -24.01 11.38
N ASN A 168 -2.86 -25.29 11.27
CA ASN A 168 -2.59 -26.25 12.34
C ASN A 168 -1.07 -26.39 12.54
N LYS A 169 -0.59 -26.10 13.75
CA LYS A 169 0.83 -25.90 14.09
C LYS A 169 1.48 -24.68 13.42
N GLY A 170 0.70 -23.63 13.15
CA GLY A 170 1.15 -22.41 12.48
C GLY A 170 2.36 -21.74 13.15
N GLU A 171 2.39 -21.69 14.49
CA GLU A 171 3.55 -21.19 15.24
C GLU A 171 4.85 -21.98 14.95
N ALA A 172 4.75 -23.29 14.72
CA ALA A 172 5.91 -24.10 14.35
C ALA A 172 6.36 -23.83 12.89
N TYR A 173 5.40 -23.60 11.99
CA TYR A 173 5.71 -23.22 10.60
C TYR A 173 6.34 -21.83 10.52
N TRP A 174 5.93 -20.91 11.39
CA TRP A 174 6.50 -19.57 11.47
C TRP A 174 7.99 -19.56 11.82
N LEU A 175 8.45 -20.53 12.61
CA LEU A 175 9.88 -20.71 12.91
C LEU A 175 10.70 -21.15 11.69
N LEU A 176 10.06 -21.74 10.68
CA LEU A 176 10.68 -22.26 9.46
C LEU A 176 10.54 -21.30 8.26
N ARG A 177 10.08 -20.08 8.51
CA ARG A 177 9.83 -19.09 7.45
C ARG A 177 11.12 -18.65 6.76
N LYS A 178 11.03 -18.39 5.45
CA LYS A 178 12.04 -17.71 4.64
C LYS A 178 11.37 -16.51 3.97
N PRO A 179 11.91 -15.29 4.11
CA PRO A 179 11.30 -14.12 3.48
C PRO A 179 11.34 -14.26 1.95
N VAL A 180 10.23 -13.96 1.30
CA VAL A 180 10.21 -13.72 -0.14
C VAL A 180 10.87 -12.36 -0.35
N LYS A 181 11.99 -12.31 -1.07
CA LYS A 181 12.53 -11.03 -1.50
C LYS A 181 11.62 -10.50 -2.60
N GLU A 182 11.08 -9.30 -2.42
CA GLU A 182 10.47 -8.59 -3.55
C GLU A 182 11.53 -8.45 -4.63
N VAL A 183 11.29 -9.05 -5.79
CA VAL A 183 12.06 -8.73 -6.98
C VAL A 183 11.62 -7.30 -7.30
N GLU A 184 12.48 -6.31 -7.00
CA GLU A 184 12.30 -4.96 -7.52
C GLU A 184 12.04 -5.10 -9.02
N GLY A 185 10.85 -4.70 -9.46
CA GLY A 185 10.39 -4.92 -10.81
C GLY A 185 11.44 -4.48 -11.83
N GLU A 186 11.69 -5.34 -12.81
CA GLU A 186 12.42 -4.95 -14.00
C GLU A 186 11.78 -3.68 -14.60
N ALA A 187 12.66 -2.75 -14.95
CA ALA A 187 12.45 -1.38 -15.40
C ALA A 187 11.39 -1.18 -16.50
#